data_AF-A0A0R1M5B8-F1
#
_entry.id   AF-A0A0R1M5B8-F1
#
_cell.length_a   1.000
_cell.length_b   1.000
_cell.length_c   1.000
_cell.angle_alpha   90.00
_cell.angle_beta   90.00
_cell.angle_gamma   90.00
#
_symmetry.space_group_name_H-M   'P 1'
#
loop_
_entity.id
_entity.type
_entity.pdbx_description
1 polymer ?
#
loop_
_entity_poly.entity_id
_entity_poly.type
_entity_poly.pdbx_seq_one_letter_code
_entity_poly.pdbx_strand_id
1 'polypeptide(L)' 'MEFTEEESRKDQELTRLLEDVKEDVTAVYNYSTVTINGKYVPNSKLAVMAAKNLLRVSELLEFFDNLED' A
#
# COMPACT_ATOMS: atom_id res chain seq x y z
N MET A 1 20.19 -5.77 15.08
CA MET A 1 20.43 -4.57 14.27
C MET A 1 19.31 -3.61 14.62
N GLU A 2 19.63 -2.45 15.17
CA GLU A 2 18.60 -1.41 15.39
C GLU A 2 18.39 -0.67 14.08
N PHE A 3 17.14 -0.53 13.67
CA PHE A 3 16.79 0.28 12.50
C PHE A 3 17.09 1.76 12.78
N THR A 4 17.57 2.46 11.77
CA THR A 4 17.61 3.92 11.78
C THR A 4 16.18 4.49 11.87
N GLU A 5 16.07 5.78 12.21
CA GLU A 5 14.77 6.48 12.21
C GLU A 5 14.13 6.48 10.82
N GLU A 6 14.94 6.59 9.75
CA GLU A 6 14.46 6.50 8.37
C GLU A 6 13.92 5.11 8.03
N GLU A 7 14.67 4.06 8.39
CA GLU A 7 14.25 2.66 8.19
C GLU A 7 12.95 2.36 8.94
N SER A 8 12.86 2.78 10.20
CA SER A 8 11.65 2.60 11.02
C SER A 8 10.44 3.30 10.41
N ARG A 9 10.62 4.52 9.88
CA ARG A 9 9.55 5.28 9.21
C ARG A 9 9.12 4.59 7.91
N LYS A 10 10.06 4.08 7.13
CA LYS A 10 9.78 3.38 5.86
C LYS A 10 9.11 2.02 6.08
N ASP A 11 9.44 1.32 7.16
CA ASP A 11 8.81 0.05 7.52
C ASP A 11 7.33 0.25 7.93
N GLN A 12 7.07 1.30 8.70
CA GLN A 12 5.70 1.71 9.02
C GLN A 12 4.91 2.13 7.78
N GLU A 13 5.55 2.86 6.85
CA GLU A 13 4.97 3.24 5.55
C GLU A 13 4.62 1.99 4.73
N LEU A 14 5.54 1.03 4.63
CA LEU A 14 5.36 -0.23 3.92
C LEU A 14 4.15 -1.00 4.47
N THR A 15 4.07 -1.16 5.80
CA THR A 15 2.98 -1.88 6.46
C THR A 15 1.63 -1.26 6.13
N ARG A 16 1.50 0.08 6.26
CA ARG A 16 0.27 0.79 5.90
C ARG A 16 -0.12 0.61 4.44
N LEU A 17 0.84 0.73 3.52
CA LEU A 17 0.55 0.60 2.10
C LEU A 17 0.09 -0.81 1.73
N LEU A 18 0.66 -1.84 2.36
CA LEU A 18 0.23 -3.23 2.15
C LEU A 18 -1.19 -3.47 2.68
N GLU A 19 -1.55 -2.87 3.81
CA GLU A 19 -2.93 -2.89 4.33
C GLU A 19 -3.90 -2.22 3.35
N ASP A 20 -3.58 -1.00 2.89
CA ASP A 20 -4.40 -0.26 1.93
C ASP A 20 -4.58 -1.05 0.61
N VAL A 21 -3.49 -1.62 0.08
CA VAL A 21 -3.53 -2.46 -1.14
C VAL A 21 -4.43 -3.67 -0.93
N LYS A 22 -4.30 -4.36 0.21
CA LYS A 22 -5.12 -5.53 0.53
C LYS A 22 -6.60 -5.15 0.56
N GLU A 23 -6.96 -4.04 1.20
CA GLU A 23 -8.34 -3.57 1.28
C GLU A 23 -8.91 -3.25 -0.11
N ASP A 24 -8.19 -2.45 -0.90
CA ASP A 24 -8.60 -2.07 -2.25
C ASP A 24 -8.75 -3.28 -3.18
N VAL A 25 -7.77 -4.19 -3.19
CA VAL A 25 -7.82 -5.42 -4.01
C VAL A 25 -8.97 -6.32 -3.58
N THR A 26 -9.18 -6.49 -2.27
CA THR A 26 -10.29 -7.30 -1.74
C THR A 26 -11.63 -6.73 -2.15
N ALA A 27 -11.80 -5.40 -2.07
CA ALA A 27 -13.02 -4.72 -2.48
C ALA A 27 -13.30 -4.90 -3.97
N VAL A 28 -12.28 -4.77 -4.82
CA VAL A 28 -12.39 -4.99 -6.27
C VAL A 28 -12.76 -6.44 -6.58
N TYR A 29 -12.06 -7.42 -6.01
CA TYR A 29 -12.28 -8.84 -6.26
C TYR A 29 -13.68 -9.29 -5.85
N ASN A 30 -14.17 -8.79 -4.71
CA ASN A 30 -15.49 -9.13 -4.19
C ASN A 30 -16.62 -8.25 -4.76
N TYR A 31 -16.35 -7.35 -5.72
CA TYR A 31 -17.32 -6.38 -6.22
C TYR A 31 -18.01 -5.57 -5.10
N SER A 32 -17.27 -5.23 -4.05
CA SER A 32 -17.79 -4.54 -2.87
C SER A 32 -18.06 -3.06 -3.15
N THR A 33 -19.09 -2.50 -2.50
CA THR A 33 -19.35 -1.06 -2.51
C THR A 33 -18.49 -0.37 -1.46
N VAL A 34 -17.55 0.47 -1.89
CA VAL A 34 -16.69 1.26 -1.00
C VAL A 34 -17.12 2.73 -0.99
N THR A 35 -17.15 3.33 0.19
CA THR A 35 -17.35 4.77 0.37
C THR A 35 -16.20 5.40 1.14
N ILE A 36 -15.59 6.44 0.57
CA ILE A 36 -14.55 7.24 1.24
C ILE A 36 -15.11 8.63 1.47
N ASN A 37 -15.08 9.12 2.72
CA ASN A 37 -15.67 10.41 3.12
C ASN A 37 -17.14 10.55 2.65
N GLY A 38 -17.91 9.47 2.78
CA GLY A 38 -19.32 9.42 2.39
C GLY A 38 -19.59 9.39 0.88
N LYS A 39 -18.56 9.31 0.03
CA LYS A 39 -18.71 9.24 -1.44
C LYS A 39 -18.36 7.86 -1.97
N TYR A 40 -19.22 7.34 -2.85
CA TYR A 40 -18.94 6.09 -3.56
C TYR A 40 -17.64 6.17 -4.36
N VAL A 41 -16.84 5.11 -4.28
CA VAL A 41 -15.61 4.94 -5.04
C VAL A 41 -15.78 3.78 -6.01
N PRO A 42 -15.69 4.03 -7.34
CA PRO A 42 -15.77 2.96 -8.33
C PRO A 42 -14.62 1.96 -8.22
N ASN A 43 -14.87 0.69 -8.51
CA ASN A 43 -13.85 -0.37 -8.48
C ASN A 43 -12.64 -0.06 -9.38
N SER A 44 -12.86 0.58 -10.53
CA SER A 44 -11.75 1.01 -11.40
C SER A 44 -10.83 2.02 -10.72
N LYS A 45 -11.37 2.88 -9.85
CA LYS A 45 -10.59 3.85 -9.08
C LYS A 45 -9.83 3.17 -7.93
N LEU A 46 -10.45 2.22 -7.23
CA LEU A 46 -9.78 1.39 -6.23
C LEU A 46 -8.61 0.60 -6.85
N ALA A 47 -8.82 0.00 -8.03
CA ALA A 47 -7.76 -0.72 -8.75
C ALA A 47 -6.57 0.20 -9.10
N VAL A 48 -6.83 1.45 -9.51
CA VAL A 48 -5.78 2.45 -9.75
C VAL A 48 -5.07 2.84 -8.45
N MET A 49 -5.79 2.97 -7.33
CA MET A 49 -5.20 3.25 -6.03
C MET A 49 -4.28 2.12 -5.56
N ALA A 50 -4.76 0.87 -5.61
CA ALA A 50 -3.96 -0.31 -5.32
C ALA A 50 -2.69 -0.38 -6.19
N ALA A 51 -2.80 -0.13 -7.50
CA ALA A 51 -1.65 -0.15 -8.40
C ALA A 51 -0.60 0.92 -8.06
N LYS A 52 -1.04 2.14 -7.69
CA LYS A 52 -0.13 3.21 -7.25
C LYS A 52 0.56 2.87 -5.93
N ASN A 53 -0.18 2.33 -4.97
CA ASN A 53 0.39 1.92 -3.70
C ASN A 53 1.38 0.77 -3.88
N LEU A 54 1.10 -0.18 -4.79
CA LEU A 54 2.04 -1.26 -5.14
C LEU A 54 3.34 -0.75 -5.77
N LEU A 55 3.29 0.30 -6.60
CA LEU A 55 4.52 0.93 -7.11
C LEU A 55 5.37 1.46 -5.96
N ARG A 56 4.75 2.15 -4.99
CA ARG A 56 5.46 2.66 -3.81
C ARG A 56 5.99 1.54 -2.91
N VAL A 57 5.22 0.46 -2.73
CA VAL A 57 5.67 -0.74 -2.02
C VAL A 57 6.92 -1.32 -2.69
N SER A 58 6.95 -1.37 -4.03
CA SER A 58 8.13 -1.84 -4.78
C SER A 58 9.39 -1.02 -4.46
N GLU A 59 9.27 0.31 -4.44
CA GLU A 59 10.39 1.21 -4.09
C GLU A 59 10.89 1.02 -2.66
N LEU A 60 9.96 0.80 -1.71
CA LEU A 60 10.31 0.55 -0.31
C LEU A 60 11.01 -0.80 -0.14
N LEU A 61 10.53 -1.85 -0.83
CA LEU A 61 11.17 -3.16 -0.80
C LEU A 61 12.57 -3.12 -1.41
N GLU A 62 12.76 -2.42 -2.53
CA GLU A 62 14.09 -2.20 -3.12
C GLU A 62 15.03 -1.46 -2.15
N PHE A 63 14.52 -0.48 -1.41
CA PHE A 63 15.31 0.18 -0.36
C PHE A 63 15.79 -0.79 0.71
N PHE A 64 14.92 -1.69 1.20
CA PHE A 64 15.29 -2.67 2.22
C PHE A 64 16.22 -3.77 1.70
N ASP A 65 16.03 -4.23 0.46
CA ASP A 65 16.91 -5.20 -0.19
C ASP A 65 18.36 -4.66 -0.28
N ASN A 66 18.51 -3.39 -0.64
CA ASN A 66 19.81 -2.71 -0.70
C ASN A 66 20.46 -2.43 0.68
N LEU A 67 19.76 -2.62 1.80
CA LEU A 67 20.35 -2.52 3.14
C LEU A 67 20.99 -3.83 3.61
N GLU A 68 20.59 -4.95 3.01
CA GLU A 68 21.13 -6.28 3.33
C GLU A 68 22.43 -6.60 2.56
N ASP A 69 22.77 -5.81 1.53
CA ASP A 69 24.04 -5.82 0.78
C ASP A 69 25.15 -4.98 1.45
#